data_AF-A0A814HIS6-F1
#
_entry.id   AF-A0A814HIS6-F1
#
_cell.length_a   1.000
_cell.length_b   1.000
_cell.length_c   1.000
_cell.angle_alpha   90.00
_cell.angle_beta   90.00
_cell.angle_gamma   90.00
#
_symmetry.space_group_name_H-M   'P 1'
#
loop_
_entity.id
_entity.type
_entity.pdbx_description
1 polymer ?
#
loop_
_entity_poly.entity_id
_entity_poly.type
_entity_poly.pdbx_seq_one_letter_code
_entity_poly.pdbx_strand_id
1 'polypeptide(L)'
;MINILFHFIVIVFITINILSLDPVNGLINWNGNNWAMSCDFFGKDLSNARTSGELCGETCARTPGCTHFTWTQYKDGTCWMKSGTVSKSDAFSTKDPTMVCGVVGSPSSSDWTLVWEDNFNWNGGIDTTKWEFDVGGSGWGNNEKQFYTDNRQENTRCELFPGSSNGRLIIEARRERMENCEFTSARLKSKIKWTYGRLQIRAKLPDGRGLWSALWMLPEKATHSGVYWPDNGEIDLMEQVGYDPLRIHSTVHTQAYNHIKGTQKGHSIIVSDAVSNFKIYTLNWNPDQIEMYAGDDANPFAHHIFTWNKNGDWTQWPFDKPFFIIMNIAVGGSW
;
A
#
# COMPACT_ATOMS: atom_id res chain seq x y z
N MET A 1 -3.64 -46.58 10.53
CA MET A 1 -2.53 -45.59 10.52
C MET A 1 -1.97 -45.51 9.10
N ILE A 2 -2.38 -44.50 8.35
CA ILE A 2 -1.58 -43.98 7.23
C ILE A 2 -1.60 -42.46 7.43
N ASN A 3 -0.57 -41.96 8.13
CA ASN A 3 -0.29 -40.54 8.25
C ASN A 3 0.14 -40.05 6.87
N ILE A 4 -0.83 -39.62 6.06
CA ILE A 4 -0.52 -38.83 4.87
C ILE A 4 -0.43 -37.37 5.32
N LEU A 5 0.72 -37.02 5.90
CA LEU A 5 1.12 -35.63 6.13
C LEU A 5 1.49 -35.00 4.77
N PHE A 6 0.51 -34.60 3.97
CA PHE A 6 0.77 -33.54 2.98
C PHE A 6 0.70 -32.20 3.71
N HIS A 7 1.79 -31.84 4.37
CA HIS A 7 2.00 -30.49 4.89
C HIS A 7 2.29 -29.58 3.69
N PHE A 8 1.24 -29.09 3.02
CA PHE A 8 1.38 -27.83 2.30
C PHE A 8 1.45 -26.73 3.36
N ILE A 9 2.64 -26.53 3.93
CA ILE A 9 2.91 -25.40 4.81
C ILE A 9 3.08 -24.19 3.91
N VAL A 10 2.02 -23.43 3.86
CA VAL A 10 1.88 -22.19 3.14
C VAL A 10 2.17 -21.12 4.17
N ILE A 11 3.24 -20.34 3.98
CA ILE A 11 3.63 -19.33 4.95
C ILE A 11 3.67 -17.98 4.26
N VAL A 12 2.68 -17.14 4.57
CA VAL A 12 2.78 -15.71 4.29
C VAL A 12 3.37 -15.02 5.50
N PHE A 13 4.52 -14.39 5.27
CA PHE A 13 5.18 -13.52 6.24
C PHE A 13 4.81 -12.08 5.99
N ILE A 14 4.61 -11.24 7.01
CA ILE A 14 4.11 -9.89 6.81
C ILE A 14 4.80 -8.90 7.76
N THR A 15 5.15 -7.70 7.27
CA THR A 15 5.39 -6.48 8.06
C THR A 15 4.53 -5.38 7.46
N ILE A 16 3.87 -4.56 8.29
CA ILE A 16 2.95 -3.52 7.80
C ILE A 16 3.35 -2.14 8.29
N ASN A 17 3.46 -1.18 7.36
CA ASN A 17 3.63 0.24 7.67
C ASN A 17 2.53 1.05 6.97
N ILE A 18 1.77 1.83 7.75
CA ILE A 18 0.81 2.80 7.23
C ILE A 18 1.36 4.19 7.45
N LEU A 19 1.52 4.94 6.37
CA LEU A 19 1.96 6.31 6.41
C LEU A 19 0.82 7.23 5.97
N SER A 20 0.50 8.27 6.74
CA SER A 20 -0.38 9.34 6.25
C SER A 20 0.45 10.31 5.42
N LEU A 21 -0.19 10.94 4.42
CA LEU A 21 0.39 12.14 3.80
C LEU A 21 0.69 13.09 4.95
N ASP A 22 1.93 13.59 5.04
CA ASP A 22 2.21 14.72 5.92
C ASP A 22 1.15 15.79 5.58
N PRO A 23 0.47 16.41 6.56
CA PRO A 23 -0.30 17.61 6.28
C PRO A 23 0.68 18.62 5.70
N VAL A 24 0.83 18.63 4.38
CA VAL A 24 1.52 19.68 3.66
C VAL A 24 0.78 20.93 4.10
N ASN A 25 1.43 21.68 4.99
CA ASN A 25 0.88 22.86 5.62
C ASN A 25 0.13 23.65 4.54
N GLY A 26 -1.19 23.74 4.72
CA GLY A 26 -2.15 24.05 3.66
C GLY A 26 -2.10 25.48 3.13
N LEU A 27 -0.98 25.89 2.53
CA LEU A 27 -0.85 27.19 1.85
C LEU A 27 -0.05 27.12 0.53
N ILE A 28 0.72 26.06 0.27
CA ILE A 28 1.58 25.97 -0.91
C ILE A 28 1.11 24.79 -1.78
N ASN A 29 0.67 25.10 -3.00
CA ASN A 29 0.18 24.12 -3.95
C ASN A 29 1.34 23.56 -4.79
N TRP A 30 1.83 22.37 -4.42
CA TRP A 30 2.96 21.72 -5.07
C TRP A 30 2.56 21.06 -6.40
N ASN A 31 3.34 21.30 -7.44
CA ASN A 31 3.13 20.68 -8.76
C ASN A 31 3.78 19.28 -8.79
N GLY A 32 3.02 18.26 -8.38
CA GLY A 32 3.27 16.86 -8.70
C GLY A 32 4.57 16.21 -8.18
N ASN A 33 5.40 16.92 -7.39
CA ASN A 33 6.10 16.44 -6.19
C ASN A 33 7.36 17.23 -5.79
N ASN A 34 7.86 18.22 -6.54
CA ASN A 34 9.16 18.83 -6.20
C ASN A 34 9.24 20.36 -6.22
N TRP A 35 8.25 21.08 -6.74
CA TRP A 35 8.27 22.55 -6.75
C TRP A 35 6.87 23.16 -6.66
N ALA A 36 6.78 24.42 -6.28
CA ALA A 36 5.55 25.18 -6.17
C ALA A 36 5.75 26.65 -6.54
N MET A 37 4.65 27.34 -6.88
CA MET A 37 4.61 28.79 -7.04
C MET A 37 4.34 29.48 -5.69
N SER A 38 4.65 30.77 -5.60
CA SER A 38 4.39 31.60 -4.43
C SER A 38 5.00 31.06 -3.14
N CYS A 39 6.24 30.54 -3.23
CA CYS A 39 6.93 29.94 -2.10
C CYS A 39 8.42 30.27 -2.08
N ASP A 40 9.03 30.07 -0.91
CA ASP A 40 10.45 30.29 -0.65
C ASP A 40 10.97 29.37 0.48
N PHE A 41 12.30 29.21 0.53
CA PHE A 41 13.05 28.62 1.62
C PHE A 41 13.99 29.68 2.21
N PHE A 42 13.95 29.90 3.51
CA PHE A 42 14.73 30.95 4.15
C PHE A 42 16.23 30.61 4.21
N GLY A 43 17.06 31.41 3.54
CA GLY A 43 18.52 31.35 3.63
C GLY A 43 19.18 30.15 2.94
N LYS A 44 20.33 29.71 3.47
CA LYS A 44 21.15 28.58 2.98
C LYS A 44 21.58 28.66 1.51
N ASP A 45 21.72 29.88 0.97
CA ASP A 45 22.15 30.08 -0.41
C ASP A 45 23.57 29.54 -0.63
N LEU A 46 23.67 28.57 -1.54
CA LEU A 46 24.90 27.97 -2.01
C LEU A 46 25.50 28.79 -3.15
N SER A 47 24.68 29.14 -4.14
CA SER A 47 25.07 29.94 -5.31
C SER A 47 23.83 30.51 -6.02
N ASN A 48 24.01 31.35 -7.03
CA ASN A 48 22.92 31.83 -7.86
C ASN A 48 23.27 31.86 -9.35
N ALA A 49 22.25 31.76 -10.20
CA ALA A 49 22.38 31.80 -11.65
C ALA A 49 21.18 32.54 -12.27
N ARG A 50 21.41 33.29 -13.36
CA ARG A 50 20.32 33.86 -14.15
C ARG A 50 19.70 32.79 -15.04
N THR A 51 18.42 32.53 -14.86
CA THR A 51 17.67 31.51 -15.59
C THR A 51 16.16 31.75 -15.41
N SER A 52 15.30 31.05 -16.16
CA SER A 52 13.85 31.10 -15.96
C SER A 52 13.42 30.27 -14.74
N GLY A 53 12.23 30.56 -14.19
CA GLY A 53 11.68 29.79 -13.07
C GLY A 53 11.54 28.30 -13.38
N GLU A 54 11.13 27.97 -14.61
CA GLU A 54 11.00 26.60 -15.12
C GLU A 54 12.33 25.83 -15.12
N LEU A 55 13.44 26.52 -15.40
CA LEU A 55 14.76 25.92 -15.49
C LEU A 55 15.52 25.93 -14.15
N CYS A 56 15.00 26.60 -13.12
CA CYS A 56 15.70 26.73 -11.84
C CYS A 56 15.89 25.39 -11.14
N GLY A 57 14.91 24.49 -11.21
CA GLY A 57 15.02 23.14 -10.67
C GLY A 57 16.13 22.32 -11.35
N GLU A 58 16.22 22.37 -12.68
CA GLU A 58 17.30 21.71 -13.42
C GLU A 58 18.68 22.34 -13.11
N THR A 59 18.72 23.66 -12.97
CA THR A 59 19.94 24.41 -12.62
C THR A 59 20.45 23.98 -11.24
N CYS A 60 19.56 23.82 -10.26
CA CYS A 60 19.90 23.27 -8.96
C CYS A 60 20.33 21.80 -9.07
N ALA A 61 19.65 20.95 -9.86
CA ALA A 61 20.01 19.54 -10.02
C ALA A 61 21.40 19.32 -10.61
N ARG A 62 21.86 20.24 -11.46
CA ARG A 62 23.21 20.21 -12.04
C ARG A 62 24.28 20.83 -11.13
N THR A 63 23.88 21.48 -10.03
CA THR A 63 24.80 22.18 -9.13
C THR A 63 25.20 21.27 -7.96
N PRO A 64 26.49 20.90 -7.84
CA PRO A 64 26.95 20.02 -6.77
C PRO A 64 26.59 20.57 -5.37
N GLY A 65 25.89 19.75 -4.58
CA GLY A 65 25.49 20.11 -3.21
C GLY A 65 24.20 20.93 -3.12
N CYS A 66 23.53 21.24 -4.23
CA CYS A 66 22.22 21.86 -4.20
C CYS A 66 21.15 20.82 -3.81
N THR A 67 20.34 21.14 -2.81
CA THR A 67 19.25 20.29 -2.32
C THR A 67 17.87 20.91 -2.52
N HIS A 68 17.83 22.23 -2.69
CA HIS A 68 16.59 22.99 -2.91
C HIS A 68 16.91 24.34 -3.55
N PHE A 69 15.88 25.04 -4.02
CA PHE A 69 16.02 26.32 -4.70
C PHE A 69 14.87 27.27 -4.42
N THR A 70 15.13 28.55 -4.68
CA THR A 70 14.11 29.59 -4.86
C THR A 70 14.44 30.35 -6.14
N TRP A 71 13.45 30.67 -6.94
CA TRP A 71 13.54 31.56 -8.09
C TRP A 71 12.80 32.86 -7.80
N THR A 72 13.41 33.99 -8.17
CA THR A 72 12.79 35.33 -8.05
C THR A 72 12.98 36.16 -9.31
N GLN A 73 12.16 37.20 -9.46
CA GLN A 73 12.27 38.22 -10.51
C GLN A 73 13.53 39.11 -10.42
N TYR A 74 14.42 38.86 -9.46
CA TYR A 74 15.64 39.64 -9.31
C TYR A 74 16.49 39.58 -10.59
N LYS A 75 16.86 40.75 -11.14
CA LYS A 75 17.68 40.90 -12.36
C LYS A 75 17.17 40.08 -13.56
N ASP A 76 15.88 40.18 -13.83
CA ASP A 76 15.17 39.51 -14.95
C ASP A 76 15.12 37.98 -14.81
N GLY A 77 15.22 37.47 -13.58
CA GLY A 77 15.15 36.05 -13.26
C GLY A 77 16.45 35.52 -12.66
N THR A 78 16.42 35.22 -11.37
CA THR A 78 17.55 34.63 -10.65
C THR A 78 17.09 33.38 -9.90
N CYS A 79 17.78 32.27 -10.15
CA CYS A 79 17.68 31.03 -9.39
C CYS A 79 18.71 31.03 -8.26
N TRP A 80 18.23 30.95 -7.03
CA TRP A 80 18.98 30.84 -5.80
C TRP A 80 19.07 29.38 -5.39
N MET A 81 20.20 28.75 -5.67
CA MET A 81 20.49 27.36 -5.33
C MET A 81 20.93 27.29 -3.89
N LYS A 82 20.37 26.35 -3.13
CA LYS A 82 20.54 26.26 -1.68
C LYS A 82 20.97 24.86 -1.27
N SER A 83 21.63 24.75 -0.11
CA SER A 83 22.17 23.50 0.40
C SER A 83 21.68 23.15 1.80
N GLY A 84 21.89 21.91 2.22
CA GLY A 84 21.50 21.39 3.53
C GLY A 84 20.17 20.63 3.51
N THR A 85 19.81 20.05 4.65
CA THR A 85 18.59 19.24 4.79
C THR A 85 17.36 20.15 4.89
N VAL A 86 16.41 19.97 3.98
CA VAL A 86 15.08 20.59 3.97
C VAL A 86 14.07 19.62 3.37
N SER A 87 12.80 19.82 3.71
CA SER A 87 11.62 19.14 3.18
C SER A 87 10.60 20.17 2.69
N LYS A 88 9.51 19.73 2.07
CA LYS A 88 8.45 20.65 1.59
C LYS A 88 7.80 21.46 2.71
N SER A 89 7.73 20.92 3.92
CA SER A 89 7.11 21.58 5.08
C SER A 89 7.95 22.75 5.61
N ASP A 90 9.23 22.82 5.26
CA ASP A 90 10.12 23.94 5.59
C ASP A 90 9.91 25.16 4.67
N ALA A 91 9.16 25.00 3.57
CA ALA A 91 8.82 26.10 2.67
C ALA A 91 7.72 26.99 3.29
N PHE A 92 7.80 28.30 3.06
CA PHE A 92 6.75 29.24 3.44
C PHE A 92 6.15 29.94 2.22
N SER A 93 4.88 30.32 2.32
CA SER A 93 4.18 31.02 1.24
C SER A 93 4.60 32.49 1.20
N THR A 94 4.78 32.99 -0.02
CA THR A 94 5.09 34.40 -0.28
C THR A 94 3.89 35.09 -0.92
N LYS A 95 3.82 36.41 -0.78
CA LYS A 95 2.80 37.25 -1.46
C LYS A 95 3.12 37.47 -2.94
N ASP A 96 4.30 37.07 -3.40
CA ASP A 96 4.74 37.24 -4.79
C ASP A 96 4.34 36.00 -5.59
N PRO A 97 3.35 36.11 -6.50
CA PRO A 97 2.86 34.97 -7.27
C PRO A 97 3.85 34.49 -8.34
N THR A 98 4.97 35.19 -8.54
CA THR A 98 5.98 34.85 -9.54
C THR A 98 7.13 34.04 -8.97
N MET A 99 7.29 34.01 -7.63
CA MET A 99 8.34 33.21 -7.00
C MET A 99 8.06 31.71 -7.19
N VAL A 100 9.13 30.94 -7.35
CA VAL A 100 9.07 29.47 -7.47
C VAL A 100 10.05 28.89 -6.47
N CYS A 101 9.67 27.89 -5.70
CA CYS A 101 10.62 27.15 -4.88
C CYS A 101 10.50 25.66 -5.13
N GLY A 102 11.55 24.91 -4.86
CA GLY A 102 11.52 23.46 -5.01
C GLY A 102 12.68 22.73 -4.36
N VAL A 103 12.52 21.43 -4.22
CA VAL A 103 13.50 20.48 -3.67
C VAL A 103 14.07 19.63 -4.81
N VAL A 104 15.35 19.27 -4.73
CA VAL A 104 16.09 18.58 -5.78
C VAL A 104 16.88 17.43 -5.18
N GLY A 105 16.59 16.21 -5.62
CA GLY A 105 17.16 14.97 -5.05
C GLY A 105 16.22 14.30 -4.05
N SER A 106 16.37 12.98 -3.90
CA SER A 106 15.36 12.05 -3.34
C SER A 106 14.63 12.59 -2.11
N PRO A 107 13.29 12.49 -2.06
CA PRO A 107 12.55 12.78 -0.85
C PRO A 107 13.13 11.92 0.27
N SER A 108 13.80 12.56 1.23
CA SER A 108 14.39 11.89 2.37
C SER A 108 13.27 11.49 3.33
N SER A 109 12.55 10.40 3.03
CA SER A 109 11.54 9.77 3.92
C SER A 109 10.58 10.71 4.68
N SER A 110 10.36 11.95 4.22
CA SER A 110 9.78 13.04 5.03
C SER A 110 8.43 13.57 4.51
N ASP A 111 7.84 12.95 3.48
CA ASP A 111 6.49 13.30 3.01
C ASP A 111 5.40 12.41 3.65
N TRP A 112 5.82 11.51 4.53
CA TRP A 112 5.02 10.40 5.04
C TRP A 112 5.27 10.24 6.54
N THR A 113 4.23 10.37 7.36
CA THR A 113 4.31 10.12 8.80
C THR A 113 3.77 8.73 9.10
N LEU A 114 4.55 7.90 9.81
CA LEU A 114 4.08 6.59 10.27
C LEU A 114 2.95 6.78 11.29
N VAL A 115 1.76 6.29 10.94
CA VAL A 115 0.57 6.38 11.80
C VAL A 115 0.20 5.06 12.45
N TRP A 116 0.64 3.94 11.85
CA TRP A 116 0.38 2.61 12.39
C TRP A 116 1.34 1.58 11.79
N GLU A 117 1.80 0.65 12.62
CA GLU A 117 2.62 -0.48 12.17
C GLU A 117 2.31 -1.75 12.97
N ASP A 118 2.61 -2.89 12.35
CA ASP A 118 2.82 -4.14 13.04
C ASP A 118 4.02 -4.89 12.46
N ASN A 119 5.00 -5.13 13.32
CA ASN A 119 6.28 -5.76 12.99
C ASN A 119 6.32 -7.25 13.35
N PHE A 120 5.35 -7.75 14.12
CA PHE A 120 5.25 -9.18 14.49
C PHE A 120 6.51 -9.76 15.16
N ASN A 121 7.24 -8.92 15.90
CA ASN A 121 8.51 -9.24 16.56
C ASN A 121 8.34 -10.01 17.88
N TRP A 122 7.54 -11.08 17.89
CA TRP A 122 7.36 -11.98 19.04
C TRP A 122 7.01 -13.40 18.59
N ASN A 123 7.11 -14.37 19.52
CA ASN A 123 6.60 -15.72 19.33
C ASN A 123 5.23 -15.87 19.99
N GLY A 124 4.25 -16.47 19.30
CA GLY A 124 2.96 -16.83 19.90
C GLY A 124 1.75 -16.42 19.06
N GLY A 125 0.63 -16.12 19.74
CA GLY A 125 -0.60 -15.70 19.10
C GLY A 125 -0.57 -14.26 18.58
N ILE A 126 -1.70 -13.84 17.99
CA ILE A 126 -1.83 -12.52 17.37
C ILE A 126 -2.21 -11.45 18.41
N ASP A 127 -1.71 -10.22 18.21
CA ASP A 127 -2.12 -9.06 19.00
C ASP A 127 -3.58 -8.67 18.69
N THR A 128 -4.49 -9.10 19.55
CA THR A 128 -5.92 -8.83 19.43
C THR A 128 -6.31 -7.38 19.70
N THR A 129 -5.38 -6.51 20.11
CA THR A 129 -5.62 -5.06 20.14
C THR A 129 -5.52 -4.44 18.74
N LYS A 130 -4.80 -5.10 17.84
CA LYS A 130 -4.57 -4.68 16.44
C LYS A 130 -5.39 -5.47 15.43
N TRP A 131 -5.69 -6.74 15.72
CA TRP A 131 -6.29 -7.66 14.77
C TRP A 131 -7.55 -8.33 15.32
N GLU A 132 -8.43 -8.72 14.41
CA GLU A 132 -9.58 -9.59 14.67
C GLU A 132 -9.66 -10.70 13.62
N PHE A 133 -10.41 -11.76 13.92
CA PHE A 133 -10.53 -12.95 13.07
C PHE A 133 -11.92 -13.03 12.46
N ASP A 134 -11.98 -13.28 11.15
CA ASP A 134 -13.17 -13.82 10.51
C ASP A 134 -13.17 -15.34 10.68
N VAL A 135 -14.25 -15.89 11.25
CA VAL A 135 -14.36 -17.32 11.58
C VAL A 135 -15.52 -17.95 10.82
N GLY A 136 -15.29 -19.10 10.18
CA GLY A 136 -16.34 -19.84 9.46
C GLY A 136 -15.88 -20.48 8.15
N GLY A 137 -16.76 -21.27 7.54
CA GLY A 137 -16.44 -22.13 6.39
C GLY A 137 -17.56 -22.27 5.35
N SER A 138 -18.41 -21.25 5.21
CA SER A 138 -19.58 -21.28 4.30
C SER A 138 -19.25 -20.82 2.87
N GLY A 139 -17.98 -20.86 2.46
CA GLY A 139 -17.52 -20.55 1.11
C GLY A 139 -17.18 -19.08 0.83
N TRP A 140 -17.40 -18.17 1.78
CA TRP A 140 -16.90 -16.78 1.78
C TRP A 140 -17.18 -15.96 0.52
N GLY A 141 -18.29 -16.26 -0.17
CA GLY A 141 -18.71 -15.57 -1.40
C GLY A 141 -18.13 -16.16 -2.68
N ASN A 142 -17.09 -17.00 -2.59
CA ASN A 142 -16.35 -17.48 -3.76
C ASN A 142 -16.28 -19.01 -3.88
N ASN A 143 -17.16 -19.77 -3.21
CA ASN A 143 -17.14 -21.24 -3.18
C ASN A 143 -15.86 -21.85 -2.57
N GLU A 144 -15.22 -21.09 -1.67
CA GLU A 144 -14.00 -21.45 -0.96
C GLU A 144 -14.20 -22.70 -0.08
N LYS A 145 -13.13 -23.46 0.18
CA LYS A 145 -13.18 -24.80 0.81
C LYS A 145 -12.62 -24.85 2.23
N GLN A 146 -11.99 -23.78 2.70
CA GLN A 146 -11.43 -23.70 4.05
C GLN A 146 -12.46 -23.24 5.08
N PHE A 147 -12.25 -23.70 6.31
CA PHE A 147 -12.76 -23.06 7.51
C PHE A 147 -11.71 -22.07 8.03
N TYR A 148 -12.03 -20.78 8.06
CA TYR A 148 -11.19 -19.81 8.76
C TYR A 148 -11.37 -19.99 10.26
N THR A 149 -10.26 -20.21 10.97
CA THR A 149 -10.26 -20.40 12.42
C THR A 149 -10.13 -19.08 13.16
N ASP A 150 -10.39 -19.09 14.47
CA ASP A 150 -10.02 -18.01 15.37
C ASP A 150 -8.51 -18.00 15.64
N ASN A 151 -8.07 -17.54 16.82
CA ASN A 151 -6.66 -17.39 17.22
C ASN A 151 -5.96 -18.74 17.48
N ARG A 152 -6.01 -19.64 16.50
CA ARG A 152 -5.40 -20.96 16.51
C ARG A 152 -4.01 -20.92 15.88
N GLN A 153 -2.99 -21.24 16.67
CA GLN A 153 -1.57 -21.08 16.27
C GLN A 153 -1.19 -21.89 15.02
N GLU A 154 -1.85 -23.02 14.78
CA GLU A 154 -1.64 -23.84 13.59
C GLU A 154 -1.99 -23.10 12.28
N ASN A 155 -2.92 -22.14 12.33
CA ASN A 155 -3.34 -21.36 11.17
C ASN A 155 -2.83 -19.92 11.21
N THR A 156 -2.58 -19.36 12.40
CA THR A 156 -2.15 -17.97 12.55
C THR A 156 -1.27 -17.77 13.79
N ARG A 157 -0.04 -17.30 13.59
CA ARG A 157 0.93 -17.11 14.68
C ARG A 157 2.03 -16.13 14.32
N CYS A 158 2.67 -15.54 15.31
CA CYS A 158 3.90 -14.79 15.15
C CYS A 158 5.10 -15.69 15.48
N GLU A 159 6.16 -15.57 14.70
CA GLU A 159 7.43 -16.27 14.91
C GLU A 159 8.63 -15.34 14.72
N LEU A 160 9.60 -15.40 15.63
CA LEU A 160 10.90 -14.74 15.43
C LEU A 160 11.73 -15.50 14.39
N PHE A 161 12.54 -14.77 13.61
CA PHE A 161 13.57 -15.41 12.80
C PHE A 161 14.64 -16.05 13.72
N PRO A 162 15.20 -17.22 13.35
CA PRO A 162 16.24 -17.86 14.15
C PRO A 162 17.41 -16.91 14.44
N GLY A 163 17.70 -16.68 15.72
CA GLY A 163 18.78 -15.78 16.16
C GLY A 163 18.52 -14.28 15.94
N SER A 164 17.27 -13.87 15.70
CA SER A 164 16.89 -12.46 15.49
C SER A 164 15.85 -11.99 16.49
N SER A 165 15.84 -10.68 16.78
CA SER A 165 14.72 -10.00 17.43
C SER A 165 13.60 -9.63 16.46
N ASN A 166 13.83 -9.77 15.15
CA ASN A 166 12.81 -9.56 14.13
C ASN A 166 11.96 -10.81 13.96
N GLY A 167 10.67 -10.62 13.71
CA GLY A 167 9.72 -11.70 13.51
C GLY A 167 8.86 -11.50 12.28
N ARG A 168 7.76 -12.25 12.27
CA ARG A 168 6.84 -12.35 11.15
C ARG A 168 5.50 -12.89 11.64
N LEU A 169 4.42 -12.43 11.03
CA LEU A 169 3.17 -13.16 11.01
C LEU A 169 3.31 -14.41 10.15
N ILE A 170 2.63 -15.49 10.48
CA ILE A 170 2.40 -16.66 9.62
C ILE A 170 0.91 -16.86 9.51
N ILE A 171 0.40 -16.89 8.27
CA ILE A 171 -0.92 -17.43 7.93
C ILE A 171 -0.68 -18.75 7.22
N GLU A 172 -1.26 -19.84 7.74
CA GLU A 172 -1.05 -21.21 7.27
C GLU A 172 -2.38 -21.89 6.95
N ALA A 173 -2.55 -22.24 5.67
CA ALA A 173 -3.63 -23.10 5.23
C ALA A 173 -3.24 -24.57 5.45
N ARG A 174 -4.14 -25.39 5.99
CA ARG A 174 -3.88 -26.80 6.29
C ARG A 174 -4.97 -27.68 5.72
N ARG A 175 -4.58 -28.86 5.26
CA ARG A 175 -5.54 -29.94 4.98
C ARG A 175 -5.85 -30.68 6.27
N GLU A 176 -6.85 -30.18 6.98
CA GLU A 176 -7.41 -30.83 8.16
C GLU A 176 -8.91 -30.58 8.18
N ARG A 177 -9.67 -31.61 8.54
CA ARG A 177 -11.13 -31.50 8.59
C ARG A 177 -11.54 -30.70 9.81
N MET A 178 -12.30 -29.63 9.60
CA MET A 178 -12.90 -28.83 10.65
C MET A 178 -14.32 -28.47 10.21
N GLU A 179 -15.29 -28.76 11.08
CA GLU A 179 -16.72 -28.65 10.75
C GLU A 179 -17.05 -29.38 9.43
N ASN A 180 -17.61 -28.67 8.46
CA ASN A 180 -17.99 -29.14 7.13
C ASN A 180 -16.91 -28.91 6.06
N CYS A 181 -15.70 -28.45 6.44
CA CYS A 181 -14.61 -28.12 5.54
C CYS A 181 -13.49 -29.17 5.58
N GLU A 182 -12.81 -29.38 4.45
CA GLU A 182 -11.63 -30.28 4.36
C GLU A 182 -10.30 -29.57 4.64
N PHE A 183 -10.34 -28.25 4.76
CA PHE A 183 -9.20 -27.39 4.98
C PHE A 183 -9.49 -26.39 6.09
N THR A 184 -8.43 -25.91 6.74
CA THR A 184 -8.46 -24.75 7.63
C THR A 184 -7.51 -23.69 7.11
N SER A 185 -7.71 -22.44 7.53
CA SER A 185 -6.81 -21.32 7.27
C SER A 185 -7.10 -20.21 8.28
N ALA A 186 -6.53 -19.01 8.08
CA ALA A 186 -6.91 -17.81 8.82
C ALA A 186 -7.25 -16.63 7.89
N ARG A 187 -8.17 -15.78 8.35
CA ARG A 187 -8.53 -14.51 7.73
C ARG A 187 -8.51 -13.42 8.81
N LEU A 188 -7.46 -12.61 8.77
CA LEU A 188 -7.19 -11.55 9.73
C LEU A 188 -7.72 -10.22 9.18
N LYS A 189 -8.36 -9.44 10.05
CA LYS A 189 -8.78 -8.06 9.75
C LYS A 189 -8.10 -7.08 10.71
N SER A 190 -7.64 -5.94 10.20
CA SER A 190 -7.09 -4.89 11.06
C SER A 190 -8.20 -4.16 11.81
N LYS A 191 -7.97 -3.84 13.08
CA LYS A 191 -8.86 -2.97 13.87
C LYS A 191 -8.71 -1.50 13.52
N ILE A 192 -7.52 -1.09 13.07
CA ILE A 192 -7.36 0.24 12.49
C ILE A 192 -8.16 0.33 11.20
N LYS A 193 -8.83 1.47 11.03
CA LYS A 193 -9.44 1.90 9.77
C LYS A 193 -8.93 3.28 9.46
N TRP A 194 -8.66 3.55 8.19
CA TRP A 194 -8.14 4.85 7.77
C TRP A 194 -8.52 5.15 6.33
N THR A 195 -8.43 6.43 5.95
CA THR A 195 -8.67 6.90 4.59
C THR A 195 -7.39 7.51 4.05
N TYR A 196 -7.01 7.12 2.83
CA TYR A 196 -5.81 7.57 2.13
C TYR A 196 -4.50 7.21 2.83
N GLY A 197 -3.39 7.46 2.15
CA GLY A 197 -2.06 7.22 2.67
C GLY A 197 -1.30 6.17 1.89
N ARG A 198 -0.17 5.75 2.44
CA ARG A 198 0.62 4.64 1.94
C ARG A 198 0.48 3.44 2.87
N LEU A 199 0.17 2.28 2.32
CA LEU A 199 0.26 0.99 3.01
C LEU A 199 1.37 0.18 2.36
N GLN A 200 2.32 -0.30 3.15
CA GLN A 200 3.35 -1.24 2.70
C GLN A 200 3.22 -2.53 3.46
N ILE A 201 3.15 -3.64 2.73
CA ILE A 201 3.11 -4.99 3.28
C ILE A 201 4.31 -5.75 2.73
N ARG A 202 5.27 -6.09 3.59
CA ARG A 202 6.42 -6.90 3.21
C ARG A 202 6.09 -8.38 3.35
N ALA A 203 5.83 -9.07 2.24
CA ALA A 203 5.41 -10.46 2.26
C ALA A 203 6.11 -11.40 1.28
N LYS A 204 6.26 -12.65 1.73
CA LYS A 204 6.60 -13.80 0.89
C LYS A 204 5.33 -14.62 0.71
N LEU A 205 5.00 -14.99 -0.52
CA LEU A 205 3.74 -15.67 -0.84
C LEU A 205 3.88 -17.19 -0.88
N PRO A 206 2.78 -17.96 -0.81
CA PRO A 206 2.86 -19.40 -0.87
C PRO A 206 2.87 -19.96 -2.28
N ASP A 207 3.45 -21.15 -2.40
CA ASP A 207 3.32 -21.99 -3.58
C ASP A 207 2.40 -23.18 -3.26
N GLY A 208 1.59 -23.58 -4.24
CA GLY A 208 0.67 -24.70 -4.12
C GLY A 208 -0.64 -24.49 -4.86
N ARG A 209 -0.91 -25.34 -5.86
CA ARG A 209 -2.15 -25.30 -6.64
C ARG A 209 -3.38 -25.42 -5.73
N GLY A 210 -4.35 -24.53 -5.96
CA GLY A 210 -5.58 -24.45 -5.18
C GLY A 210 -5.50 -23.49 -3.99
N LEU A 211 -4.35 -22.86 -3.74
CA LEU A 211 -4.26 -21.76 -2.79
C LEU A 211 -4.62 -20.44 -3.46
N TRP A 212 -5.19 -19.52 -2.70
CA TRP A 212 -5.44 -18.15 -3.13
C TRP A 212 -5.10 -17.21 -1.97
N SER A 213 -3.92 -16.60 -2.02
CA SER A 213 -3.49 -15.64 -1.01
C SER A 213 -3.90 -14.23 -1.41
N ALA A 214 -4.42 -13.46 -0.46
CA ALA A 214 -4.86 -12.09 -0.69
C ALA A 214 -4.37 -11.14 0.42
N LEU A 215 -3.93 -9.96 0.00
CA LEU A 215 -3.72 -8.77 0.82
C LEU A 215 -4.61 -7.68 0.23
N TRP A 216 -5.66 -7.31 0.94
CA TRP A 216 -6.74 -6.53 0.37
C TRP A 216 -7.43 -5.70 1.44
N MET A 217 -8.40 -4.88 1.04
CA MET A 217 -9.05 -3.93 1.92
C MET A 217 -10.54 -3.83 1.61
N LEU A 218 -11.33 -3.70 2.68
CA LEU A 218 -12.77 -3.42 2.61
C LEU A 218 -13.13 -2.17 3.43
N PRO A 219 -14.23 -1.48 3.08
CA PRO A 219 -14.68 -0.27 3.76
C PRO A 219 -15.19 -0.59 5.17
N GLU A 220 -15.01 0.30 6.14
CA GLU A 220 -15.49 0.11 7.51
C GLU A 220 -17.00 -0.22 7.58
N LYS A 221 -17.80 0.44 6.73
CA LYS A 221 -19.25 0.33 6.73
C LYS A 221 -19.84 0.72 5.39
N ALA A 222 -21.10 0.35 5.19
CA ALA A 222 -21.89 0.87 4.07
C ALA A 222 -22.20 2.37 4.27
N THR A 223 -21.96 3.18 3.23
CA THR A 223 -22.19 4.64 3.23
C THR A 223 -22.99 5.15 2.03
N HIS A 224 -23.16 4.33 0.98
CA HIS A 224 -23.83 4.75 -0.25
C HIS A 224 -25.30 4.29 -0.36
N SER A 225 -25.55 3.05 -0.78
CA SER A 225 -26.90 2.55 -1.11
C SER A 225 -27.54 1.65 -0.04
N GLY A 226 -26.84 1.40 1.07
CA GLY A 226 -27.21 0.39 2.07
C GLY A 226 -26.79 -1.04 1.71
N VAL A 227 -26.43 -1.31 0.45
CA VAL A 227 -25.69 -2.53 0.06
C VAL A 227 -24.22 -2.33 0.42
N TYR A 228 -23.57 -3.33 1.02
CA TYR A 228 -22.18 -3.22 1.47
C TYR A 228 -21.18 -3.40 0.32
N TRP A 229 -21.13 -4.58 -0.29
CA TRP A 229 -20.30 -4.87 -1.46
C TRP A 229 -21.17 -5.06 -2.70
N PRO A 230 -20.78 -4.56 -3.88
CA PRO A 230 -19.54 -3.84 -4.20
C PRO A 230 -19.65 -2.32 -4.03
N ASP A 231 -20.78 -1.84 -3.51
CA ASP A 231 -21.16 -0.42 -3.53
C ASP A 231 -20.19 0.49 -2.77
N ASN A 232 -19.50 -0.03 -1.76
CA ASN A 232 -18.57 0.76 -0.93
C ASN A 232 -17.10 0.46 -1.21
N GLY A 233 -16.82 -0.33 -2.24
CA GLY A 233 -15.47 -0.57 -2.72
C GLY A 233 -14.80 -1.82 -2.16
N GLU A 234 -13.77 -2.26 -2.88
CA GLU A 234 -12.78 -3.27 -2.50
C GLU A 234 -11.46 -2.87 -3.17
N ILE A 235 -10.35 -2.96 -2.44
CA ILE A 235 -9.01 -2.73 -3.00
C ILE A 235 -8.19 -3.98 -2.77
N ASP A 236 -7.93 -4.73 -3.83
CA ASP A 236 -7.07 -5.90 -3.81
C ASP A 236 -5.65 -5.46 -4.15
N LEU A 237 -4.86 -5.15 -3.12
CA LEU A 237 -3.47 -4.76 -3.30
C LEU A 237 -2.66 -5.90 -3.91
N MET A 238 -2.92 -7.14 -3.49
CA MET A 238 -2.22 -8.32 -3.97
C MET A 238 -3.14 -9.52 -3.90
N GLU A 239 -3.33 -10.20 -5.03
CA GLU A 239 -3.86 -11.56 -5.07
C GLU A 239 -2.94 -12.46 -5.88
N GLN A 240 -2.81 -13.71 -5.42
CA GLN A 240 -2.05 -14.75 -6.12
C GLN A 240 -2.78 -16.08 -5.98
N VAL A 241 -3.01 -16.71 -7.12
CA VAL A 241 -3.57 -18.05 -7.23
C VAL A 241 -2.48 -19.06 -7.47
N GLY A 242 -2.48 -20.15 -6.71
CA GLY A 242 -1.39 -21.11 -6.69
C GLY A 242 -1.26 -21.98 -7.94
N TYR A 243 -2.20 -21.90 -8.91
CA TYR A 243 -1.99 -22.51 -10.22
C TYR A 243 -1.07 -21.66 -11.12
N ASP A 244 -0.89 -20.38 -10.77
CA ASP A 244 -0.07 -19.40 -11.49
C ASP A 244 0.72 -18.52 -10.49
N PRO A 245 1.63 -19.16 -9.71
CA PRO A 245 2.13 -18.60 -8.46
C PRO A 245 3.05 -17.38 -8.60
N LEU A 246 3.49 -17.07 -9.81
CA LEU A 246 4.36 -15.92 -10.09
C LEU A 246 3.58 -14.71 -10.62
N ARG A 247 2.31 -14.88 -10.96
CA ARG A 247 1.45 -13.80 -11.44
C ARG A 247 0.71 -13.20 -10.26
N ILE A 248 0.99 -11.93 -10.01
CA ILE A 248 0.33 -11.14 -8.97
C ILE A 248 -0.72 -10.27 -9.62
N HIS A 249 -1.92 -10.25 -9.02
CA HIS A 249 -3.04 -9.44 -9.46
C HIS A 249 -3.29 -8.29 -8.47
N SER A 250 -3.68 -7.14 -9.01
CA SER A 250 -4.14 -6.00 -8.23
C SER A 250 -5.40 -5.48 -8.88
N THR A 251 -6.46 -5.39 -8.10
CA THR A 251 -7.81 -5.15 -8.60
C THR A 251 -8.51 -4.15 -7.71
N VAL A 252 -9.42 -3.36 -8.28
CA VAL A 252 -10.40 -2.59 -7.53
C VAL A 252 -11.79 -3.03 -7.94
N HIS A 253 -12.66 -3.21 -6.94
CA HIS A 253 -14.07 -3.45 -7.15
C HIS A 253 -14.90 -2.26 -6.65
N THR A 254 -15.91 -1.90 -7.42
CA THR A 254 -16.89 -0.85 -7.12
C THR A 254 -18.26 -1.27 -7.66
N GLN A 255 -19.30 -0.49 -7.37
CA GLN A 255 -20.62 -0.71 -7.97
C GLN A 255 -20.55 -0.82 -9.50
N ALA A 256 -19.83 0.08 -10.17
CA ALA A 256 -19.68 0.11 -11.62
C ALA A 256 -18.69 -0.94 -12.15
N TYR A 257 -17.64 -1.23 -11.37
CA TYR A 257 -16.52 -2.05 -11.78
C TYR A 257 -16.37 -3.27 -10.87
N ASN A 258 -16.96 -4.43 -11.18
CA ASN A 258 -16.79 -5.61 -10.32
C ASN A 258 -16.87 -6.92 -11.10
N HIS A 259 -16.42 -8.02 -10.45
CA HIS A 259 -16.32 -9.33 -11.08
C HIS A 259 -17.68 -9.95 -11.41
N ILE A 260 -18.75 -9.65 -10.65
CA ILE A 260 -20.10 -10.12 -11.00
C ILE A 260 -20.53 -9.59 -12.36
N LYS A 261 -20.16 -8.33 -12.67
CA LYS A 261 -20.43 -7.70 -13.96
C LYS A 261 -19.33 -7.94 -15.01
N GLY A 262 -18.18 -8.50 -14.62
CA GLY A 262 -17.00 -8.62 -15.48
C GLY A 262 -16.37 -7.27 -15.85
N THR A 263 -16.59 -6.23 -15.03
CA THR A 263 -16.15 -4.85 -15.29
C THR A 263 -15.09 -4.34 -14.32
N GLN A 264 -14.57 -5.22 -13.45
CA GLN A 264 -13.51 -4.87 -12.49
C GLN A 264 -12.31 -4.24 -13.18
N LYS A 265 -11.63 -3.33 -12.49
CA LYS A 265 -10.40 -2.70 -13.00
C LYS A 265 -9.23 -3.34 -12.30
N GLY A 266 -8.37 -4.00 -13.06
CA GLY A 266 -7.20 -4.66 -12.51
C GLY A 266 -6.10 -4.83 -13.54
N HIS A 267 -4.92 -5.16 -13.03
CA HIS A 267 -3.75 -5.54 -13.82
C HIS A 267 -3.09 -6.77 -13.20
N SER A 268 -2.17 -7.38 -13.95
CA SER A 268 -1.32 -8.47 -13.46
C SER A 268 0.13 -8.28 -13.89
N ILE A 269 1.10 -8.53 -13.01
CA ILE A 269 2.53 -8.59 -13.34
C ILE A 269 3.13 -9.92 -12.91
N ILE A 270 4.27 -10.26 -13.51
CA ILE A 270 5.08 -11.39 -13.07
C ILE A 270 6.11 -10.90 -12.05
N VAL A 271 6.09 -11.50 -10.86
CA VAL A 271 7.10 -11.29 -9.82
C VAL A 271 7.80 -12.63 -9.61
N SER A 272 8.91 -12.82 -10.33
CA SER A 272 9.55 -14.13 -10.57
C SER A 272 9.98 -14.90 -9.31
N ASP A 273 10.15 -14.21 -8.19
CA ASP A 273 10.64 -14.77 -6.92
C ASP A 273 9.71 -14.45 -5.74
N ALA A 274 8.43 -14.12 -5.98
CA ALA A 274 7.43 -13.82 -4.95
C ALA A 274 7.19 -14.97 -3.95
N VAL A 275 7.38 -16.22 -4.39
CA VAL A 275 7.23 -17.42 -3.54
C VAL A 275 8.49 -17.77 -2.75
N SER A 276 9.66 -17.35 -3.24
CA SER A 276 10.96 -17.66 -2.62
C SER A 276 11.48 -16.53 -1.74
N ASN A 277 11.16 -15.28 -2.06
CA ASN A 277 11.68 -14.08 -1.41
C ASN A 277 10.56 -13.16 -0.93
N PHE A 278 10.88 -12.37 0.08
CA PHE A 278 10.02 -11.29 0.51
C PHE A 278 9.98 -10.18 -0.54
N LYS A 279 8.76 -9.71 -0.81
CA LYS A 279 8.45 -8.56 -1.64
C LYS A 279 7.67 -7.54 -0.85
N ILE A 280 7.68 -6.31 -1.31
CA ILE A 280 6.95 -5.20 -0.73
C ILE A 280 5.79 -4.89 -1.66
N TYR A 281 4.59 -5.10 -1.15
CA TYR A 281 3.35 -4.72 -1.79
C TYR A 281 2.97 -3.35 -1.25
N THR A 282 2.99 -2.34 -2.12
CA THR A 282 2.74 -0.95 -1.73
C THR A 282 1.46 -0.45 -2.36
N LEU A 283 0.57 0.09 -1.54
CA LEU A 283 -0.59 0.86 -1.94
C LEU A 283 -0.29 2.34 -1.65
N ASN A 284 -0.31 3.20 -2.67
CA ASN A 284 -0.47 4.65 -2.48
C ASN A 284 -1.91 4.98 -2.82
N TRP A 285 -2.66 5.48 -1.84
CA TRP A 285 -4.07 5.82 -1.99
C TRP A 285 -4.27 7.28 -1.62
N ASN A 286 -4.79 8.07 -2.53
CA ASN A 286 -5.11 9.48 -2.30
C ASN A 286 -6.47 9.83 -2.96
N PRO A 287 -6.98 11.06 -2.80
CA PRO A 287 -8.29 11.45 -3.34
C PRO A 287 -8.43 11.41 -4.88
N ASP A 288 -7.32 11.24 -5.60
CA ASP A 288 -7.25 11.31 -7.06
C ASP A 288 -6.89 9.95 -7.69
N GLN A 289 -6.15 9.10 -6.98
CA GLN A 289 -5.71 7.81 -7.50
C GLN A 289 -5.38 6.78 -6.43
N ILE A 290 -5.47 5.51 -6.85
CA ILE A 290 -4.93 4.35 -6.16
C ILE A 290 -3.84 3.77 -7.04
N GLU A 291 -2.63 3.66 -6.49
CA GLU A 291 -1.48 3.09 -7.15
C GLU A 291 -1.00 1.89 -6.36
N MET A 292 -0.91 0.75 -7.02
CA MET A 292 -0.49 -0.51 -6.44
C MET A 292 0.82 -0.94 -7.08
N TYR A 293 1.76 -1.36 -6.25
CA TYR A 293 3.11 -1.76 -6.63
C TYR A 293 3.45 -3.10 -5.99
N ALA A 294 4.24 -3.91 -6.68
CA ALA A 294 4.89 -5.07 -6.09
C ALA A 294 6.34 -5.14 -6.55
N GLY A 295 7.26 -5.39 -5.62
CA GLY A 295 8.69 -5.46 -5.91
C GLY A 295 9.51 -5.40 -4.64
N ASP A 296 10.66 -4.73 -4.72
CA ASP A 296 11.64 -4.64 -3.64
C ASP A 296 11.89 -3.15 -3.35
N ASP A 297 12.46 -2.78 -2.19
CA ASP A 297 12.75 -1.37 -1.88
C ASP A 297 13.59 -0.67 -2.96
N ALA A 298 14.49 -1.42 -3.61
CA ALA A 298 15.34 -0.91 -4.68
C ALA A 298 14.63 -0.85 -6.05
N ASN A 299 13.59 -1.67 -6.27
CA ASN A 299 12.92 -1.83 -7.57
C ASN A 299 11.40 -2.08 -7.36
N PRO A 300 10.61 -1.06 -6.97
CA PRO A 300 9.17 -1.18 -6.97
C PRO A 300 8.65 -1.11 -8.41
N PHE A 301 7.92 -2.14 -8.87
CA PHE A 301 7.24 -2.11 -10.16
C PHE A 301 5.83 -1.55 -9.98
N ALA A 302 5.51 -0.47 -10.70
CA ALA A 302 4.13 -0.01 -10.80
C ALA A 302 3.30 -1.11 -11.46
N HIS A 303 2.29 -1.59 -10.73
CA HIS A 303 1.49 -2.72 -11.16
C HIS A 303 0.13 -2.27 -11.68
N HIS A 304 -0.59 -1.43 -10.94
CA HIS A 304 -1.91 -0.93 -11.34
C HIS A 304 -2.11 0.48 -10.82
N ILE A 305 -2.48 1.41 -11.71
CA ILE A 305 -2.86 2.78 -11.36
C ILE A 305 -4.32 2.96 -11.74
N PHE A 306 -5.18 3.16 -10.74
CA PHE A 306 -6.59 3.46 -10.91
C PHE A 306 -6.83 4.92 -10.55
N THR A 307 -7.14 5.74 -11.56
CA THR A 307 -7.32 7.20 -11.41
C THR A 307 -8.80 7.56 -11.36
N TRP A 308 -9.14 8.47 -10.46
CA TRP A 308 -10.49 8.98 -10.30
C TRP A 308 -10.91 9.85 -11.49
N ASN A 309 -11.96 9.46 -12.21
CA ASN A 309 -12.63 10.35 -13.15
C ASN A 309 -13.49 11.35 -12.37
N LYS A 310 -13.04 12.59 -12.24
CA LYS A 310 -13.74 13.65 -11.46
C LYS A 310 -15.14 13.99 -11.95
N ASN A 311 -15.54 13.52 -13.14
CA ASN A 311 -16.91 13.63 -13.64
C ASN A 311 -17.82 12.46 -13.23
N GLY A 312 -17.29 11.43 -12.57
CA GLY A 312 -18.02 10.27 -12.07
C GLY A 312 -18.64 10.49 -10.69
N ASP A 313 -19.33 9.47 -10.18
CA ASP A 313 -19.85 9.41 -8.81
C ASP A 313 -19.32 8.20 -8.00
N TRP A 314 -19.83 8.04 -6.78
CA TRP A 314 -19.40 6.97 -5.87
C TRP A 314 -19.51 5.55 -6.47
N THR A 315 -20.34 5.34 -7.49
CA THR A 315 -20.44 4.02 -8.15
C THR A 315 -19.12 3.62 -8.82
N GLN A 316 -18.32 4.62 -9.22
CA GLN A 316 -17.02 4.46 -9.84
C GLN A 316 -15.87 4.71 -8.87
N TRP A 317 -16.08 5.48 -7.80
CA TRP A 317 -15.08 5.78 -6.76
C TRP A 317 -15.70 5.91 -5.37
N PRO A 318 -15.86 4.79 -4.66
CA PRO A 318 -16.23 4.78 -3.24
C PRO A 318 -15.00 4.91 -2.30
N PHE A 319 -13.80 5.17 -2.85
CA PHE A 319 -12.52 5.15 -2.13
C PHE A 319 -12.21 6.47 -1.42
N ASP A 320 -13.22 7.05 -0.76
CA ASP A 320 -13.15 8.30 0.02
C ASP A 320 -13.65 8.13 1.47
N LYS A 321 -13.76 6.87 1.92
CA LYS A 321 -14.18 6.45 3.27
C LYS A 321 -13.10 5.61 3.94
N PRO A 322 -13.16 5.39 5.27
CA PRO A 322 -12.19 4.52 5.95
C PRO A 322 -12.28 3.06 5.51
N PHE A 323 -11.13 2.43 5.28
CA PHE A 323 -10.99 1.00 4.96
C PHE A 323 -10.12 0.31 6.02
N PHE A 324 -10.28 -1.01 6.15
CA PHE A 324 -9.43 -1.89 6.98
C PHE A 324 -8.74 -2.94 6.11
N ILE A 325 -7.62 -3.48 6.60
CA ILE A 325 -6.82 -4.51 5.93
C ILE A 325 -7.46 -5.87 6.18
N ILE A 326 -7.43 -6.73 5.16
CA ILE A 326 -7.70 -8.16 5.23
C ILE A 326 -6.50 -8.93 4.70
N MET A 327 -6.09 -9.95 5.43
CA MET A 327 -5.02 -10.87 5.03
C MET A 327 -5.51 -12.30 5.22
N ASN A 328 -5.46 -13.10 4.16
CA ASN A 328 -5.93 -14.48 4.20
C ASN A 328 -5.30 -15.35 3.12
N ILE A 329 -5.46 -16.66 3.31
CA ILE A 329 -5.24 -17.66 2.28
C ILE A 329 -6.51 -18.47 2.14
N ALA A 330 -7.24 -18.30 1.04
CA ALA A 330 -8.34 -19.17 0.65
C ALA A 330 -7.79 -20.47 0.04
N VAL A 331 -8.63 -21.51 0.05
CA VAL A 331 -8.34 -22.82 -0.55
C VAL A 331 -9.48 -23.20 -1.49
N GLY A 332 -9.15 -23.56 -2.72
CA GLY A 332 -10.10 -23.76 -3.80
C GLY A 332 -10.74 -22.43 -4.20
N GLY A 333 -12.08 -22.41 -4.26
CA GLY A 333 -12.81 -21.25 -4.73
C GLY A 333 -13.13 -21.30 -6.22
N SER A 334 -13.66 -20.19 -6.73
CA SER A 334 -14.17 -20.08 -8.10
C SER A 334 -13.12 -19.62 -9.11
N TRP A 335 -11.97 -19.11 -8.64
CA TRP A 335 -10.87 -18.63 -9.47
C TRP A 335 -9.85 -19.75 -9.76
#